data_AF-A0AAI8X400-F1
#
_entry.id   AF-A0AAI8X400-F1
#
_cell.length_a   1.000
_cell.length_b   1.000
_cell.length_c   1.000
_cell.angle_alpha   90.00
_cell.angle_beta   90.00
_cell.angle_gamma   90.00
#
_symmetry.space_group_name_H-M   'P 1'
#
loop_
_entity.id
_entity.type
_entity.pdbx_description
1 polymer ?
#
loop_
_entity_poly.entity_id
_entity_poly.type
_entity_poly.pdbx_seq_one_letter_code
_entity_poly.pdbx_strand_id
1 'polypeptide(L)'
;MPPDWLPPDGYPVAGPAITPPNTRTGAPRYVKIVDMTEADDAPLGYLLYRVGAALRPEVSGALGPLGLTLPEFVCLRILSMFPGMSSAELSRRAGVTPQAMNTVLRRLQEVGAVARPSSVSSGRSLPAHLTGAGRTLLKRAEAAVRGADARILAKLTETQQREFKRMLQKLGSDG
;
A
#
# COMPACT_ATOMS: atom_id res chain seq x y z
N MET A 1 13.72 -7.61 -38.58
CA MET A 1 13.24 -6.60 -39.53
C MET A 1 12.73 -5.39 -38.73
N PRO A 2 13.28 -4.18 -38.94
CA PRO A 2 12.77 -2.94 -38.34
C PRO A 2 11.55 -2.38 -39.11
N PRO A 3 10.69 -1.52 -38.51
CA PRO A 3 9.40 -1.07 -39.10
C PRO A 3 9.49 0.16 -40.02
N ASP A 4 8.59 0.21 -41.01
CA ASP A 4 8.57 1.03 -42.24
C ASP A 4 8.16 2.53 -42.10
N TRP A 5 8.66 3.28 -41.12
CA TRP A 5 8.26 4.70 -40.98
C TRP A 5 9.38 5.75 -41.06
N LEU A 6 10.54 5.43 -41.63
CA LEU A 6 11.61 6.40 -41.90
C LEU A 6 11.84 6.63 -43.41
N PRO A 7 11.74 7.87 -43.93
CA PRO A 7 12.20 8.22 -45.28
C PRO A 7 13.70 8.65 -45.32
N PRO A 8 14.40 8.53 -46.48
CA PRO A 8 15.87 8.36 -46.50
C PRO A 8 16.74 9.60 -46.72
N ASP A 9 16.24 10.75 -47.19
CA ASP A 9 17.13 11.80 -47.73
C ASP A 9 16.96 13.19 -47.06
N GLY A 10 18.11 13.83 -46.80
CA GLY A 10 18.27 15.05 -46.00
C GLY A 10 17.80 16.37 -46.63
N TYR A 11 17.62 17.36 -45.74
CA TYR A 11 17.10 18.73 -45.87
C TYR A 11 17.72 19.65 -46.95
N PRO A 12 17.01 20.77 -47.27
CA PRO A 12 17.73 22.04 -47.31
C PRO A 12 16.99 23.28 -46.70
N VAL A 13 17.81 24.11 -46.03
CA VAL A 13 17.93 25.60 -45.88
C VAL A 13 16.74 26.56 -45.64
N ALA A 14 17.11 27.67 -44.97
CA ALA A 14 16.30 28.64 -44.22
C ALA A 14 15.53 29.72 -45.03
N GLY A 15 14.45 30.24 -44.41
CA GLY A 15 13.71 31.47 -44.72
C GLY A 15 12.95 31.95 -43.46
N PRO A 16 12.52 33.23 -43.37
CA PRO A 16 13.04 34.18 -42.38
C PRO A 16 12.32 34.22 -41.02
N ALA A 17 13.04 34.81 -40.04
CA ALA A 17 12.57 35.12 -38.70
C ALA A 17 11.41 36.13 -38.70
N ILE A 18 10.32 35.78 -38.02
CA ILE A 18 9.27 36.71 -37.61
C ILE A 18 8.97 36.45 -36.13
N THR A 19 9.08 37.50 -35.32
CA THR A 19 8.63 37.58 -33.92
C THR A 19 7.96 38.95 -33.77
N PRO A 20 6.94 39.18 -32.92
CA PRO A 20 5.81 38.36 -32.44
C PRO A 20 4.44 39.06 -32.78
N PRO A 21 3.30 38.68 -32.16
CA PRO A 21 2.94 39.43 -30.96
C PRO A 21 2.51 38.54 -29.79
N ASN A 22 2.81 39.06 -28.60
CA ASN A 22 2.41 38.56 -27.30
C ASN A 22 0.87 38.41 -27.19
N THR A 23 0.40 37.19 -26.97
CA THR A 23 -0.92 36.93 -26.38
C THR A 23 -0.79 35.92 -25.25
N ARG A 24 -0.97 36.42 -24.02
CA ARG A 24 -1.33 35.63 -22.83
C ARG A 24 -2.52 34.72 -23.18
N THR A 25 -2.35 33.40 -23.09
CA THR A 25 -3.38 32.35 -22.85
C THR A 25 -2.59 31.03 -22.76
N GLY A 26 -2.46 30.34 -21.63
CA GLY A 26 -3.53 29.66 -20.90
C GLY A 26 -3.39 28.14 -21.08
N ALA A 27 -2.42 27.52 -20.40
CA ALA A 27 -2.42 26.06 -20.22
C ALA A 27 -3.11 25.75 -18.88
N PRO A 28 -4.20 24.97 -18.83
CA PRO A 28 -4.86 24.68 -17.58
C PRO A 28 -3.96 23.76 -16.74
N ARG A 29 -3.41 24.31 -15.66
CA ARG A 29 -2.95 23.50 -14.53
C ARG A 29 -4.16 22.73 -14.03
N TYR A 30 -4.17 21.42 -14.20
CA TYR A 30 -5.18 20.53 -13.62
C TYR A 30 -4.94 20.45 -12.11
N VAL A 31 -5.22 21.53 -11.38
CA VAL A 31 -5.49 21.45 -9.96
C VAL A 31 -6.84 20.76 -9.89
N LYS A 32 -6.88 19.47 -9.52
CA LYS A 32 -8.13 18.85 -9.11
C LYS A 32 -8.59 19.57 -7.84
N ILE A 33 -9.34 20.64 -8.04
CA ILE A 33 -10.36 21.07 -7.11
C ILE A 33 -11.36 19.93 -7.13
N VAL A 34 -11.13 18.92 -6.28
CA VAL A 34 -12.21 18.00 -5.93
C VAL A 34 -13.19 18.88 -5.19
N ASP A 35 -14.34 19.07 -5.82
CA ASP A 35 -15.42 19.91 -5.31
C ASP A 35 -15.72 19.48 -3.86
N MET A 36 -15.64 20.43 -2.93
CA MET A 36 -15.95 20.17 -1.51
C MET A 36 -17.41 19.74 -1.33
N THR A 37 -18.26 19.92 -2.35
CA THR A 37 -19.67 19.48 -2.34
C THR A 37 -19.89 18.02 -2.77
N GLU A 38 -18.93 17.36 -3.44
CA GLU A 38 -19.03 15.93 -3.79
C GLU A 38 -18.67 14.98 -2.63
N ALA A 39 -18.02 15.50 -1.58
CA ALA A 39 -17.49 14.68 -0.50
C ALA A 39 -18.57 14.21 0.50
N ASP A 40 -19.63 14.99 0.69
CA ASP A 40 -20.69 14.69 1.67
C ASP A 40 -21.65 13.59 1.19
N ASP A 41 -21.85 13.43 -0.12
CA ASP A 41 -22.71 12.39 -0.72
C ASP A 41 -21.94 11.14 -1.20
N ALA A 42 -20.61 11.13 -1.05
CA ALA A 42 -19.79 10.02 -1.50
C ALA A 42 -20.06 8.74 -0.67
N PRO A 43 -20.30 7.57 -1.30
CA PRO A 43 -20.48 6.32 -0.57
C PRO A 43 -19.28 6.01 0.34
N LEU A 44 -19.54 5.54 1.56
CA LEU A 44 -18.50 5.22 2.56
C LEU A 44 -17.38 4.34 2.00
N GLY A 45 -17.72 3.33 1.19
CA GLY A 45 -16.74 2.44 0.56
C GLY A 45 -15.74 3.17 -0.34
N TYR A 46 -16.20 4.20 -1.08
CA TYR A 46 -15.33 5.03 -1.91
C TYR A 46 -14.39 5.89 -1.07
N LEU A 47 -14.87 6.47 0.03
CA LEU A 47 -14.05 7.25 0.95
C LEU A 47 -12.97 6.38 1.61
N LEU A 48 -13.32 5.18 2.09
CA LEU A 48 -12.38 4.21 2.66
C LEU A 48 -11.33 3.78 1.62
N TYR A 49 -11.75 3.53 0.38
CA TYR A 49 -10.83 3.23 -0.72
C TYR A 49 -9.83 4.37 -0.95
N ARG A 50 -10.30 5.62 -1.00
CA ARG A 50 -9.43 6.80 -1.19
C ARG A 50 -8.42 6.98 -0.05
N VAL A 51 -8.87 6.82 1.20
CA VAL A 51 -7.98 6.86 2.37
C VAL A 51 -6.94 5.73 2.28
N GLY A 52 -7.37 4.52 1.96
CA GLY A 52 -6.47 3.38 1.77
C GLY A 52 -5.46 3.61 0.64
N ALA A 53 -5.88 4.18 -0.49
CA ALA A 53 -5.01 4.51 -1.61
C ALA A 53 -3.96 5.56 -1.26
N ALA A 54 -4.31 6.54 -0.41
CA ALA A 54 -3.35 7.52 0.12
C ALA A 54 -2.40 6.92 1.16
N LEU A 55 -2.86 5.99 2.00
CA LEU A 55 -2.05 5.39 3.07
C LEU A 55 -1.06 4.34 2.56
N ARG A 56 -1.45 3.54 1.54
CA ARG A 56 -0.62 2.47 0.98
C ARG A 56 0.80 2.89 0.57
N PRO A 57 1.04 3.98 -0.19
CA PRO A 57 2.39 4.39 -0.56
C PRO A 57 3.20 4.85 0.66
N GLU A 58 2.58 5.56 1.61
CA GLU A 58 3.24 6.01 2.84
C GLU A 58 3.73 4.84 3.69
N VAL A 59 2.87 3.83 3.87
CA VAL A 59 3.21 2.61 4.60
C VAL A 59 4.27 1.81 3.84
N SER A 60 4.14 1.67 2.53
CA SER A 60 5.12 0.95 1.72
C SER A 60 6.51 1.61 1.80
N GLY A 61 6.56 2.95 1.74
CA GLY A 61 7.80 3.71 1.91
C GLY A 61 8.40 3.55 3.31
N ALA A 62 7.58 3.50 4.36
CA ALA A 62 8.04 3.30 5.73
C ALA A 62 8.56 1.86 6.00
N LEU A 63 7.98 0.86 5.32
CA LEU A 63 8.39 -0.54 5.45
C LEU A 63 9.63 -0.88 4.62
N GLY A 64 9.88 -0.18 3.51
CA GLY A 64 11.01 -0.41 2.61
C GLY A 64 12.37 -0.50 3.31
N PRO A 65 12.75 0.44 4.20
CA PRO A 65 14.01 0.37 4.96
C PRO A 65 14.15 -0.84 5.89
N LEU A 66 13.04 -1.52 6.21
CA LEU A 66 13.03 -2.76 7.00
C LEU A 66 13.09 -4.01 6.13
N GLY A 67 13.16 -3.85 4.80
CA GLY A 67 13.10 -4.97 3.85
C GLY A 67 11.73 -5.64 3.82
N LEU A 68 10.67 -4.92 4.19
CA LEU A 68 9.31 -5.45 4.25
C LEU A 68 8.42 -4.84 3.17
N THR A 69 7.54 -5.68 2.63
CA THR A 69 6.37 -5.27 1.86
C THR A 69 5.14 -5.13 2.75
N LEU A 70 4.12 -4.42 2.29
CA LEU A 70 2.85 -4.30 3.01
C LEU A 70 2.18 -5.67 3.30
N PRO A 71 2.07 -6.61 2.34
CA PRO A 71 1.53 -7.94 2.63
C PRO A 71 2.31 -8.73 3.67
N GLU A 72 3.64 -8.61 3.69
CA GLU A 72 4.48 -9.24 4.72
C GLU A 72 4.24 -8.64 6.10
N PHE A 73 4.16 -7.31 6.21
CA PHE A 73 3.77 -6.64 7.45
C PHE A 73 2.39 -7.09 7.94
N VAL A 74 1.38 -7.13 7.06
CA VAL A 74 0.03 -7.59 7.42
C VAL A 74 0.05 -9.04 7.89
N CYS A 75 0.81 -9.92 7.21
CA CYS A 75 0.98 -11.31 7.62
C CYS A 75 1.59 -11.42 9.03
N LEU A 76 2.67 -10.69 9.30
CA LEU A 76 3.30 -10.64 10.63
C LEU A 76 2.31 -10.15 11.70
N ARG A 77 1.54 -9.10 11.40
CA ARG A 77 0.54 -8.53 12.32
C ARG A 77 -0.56 -9.53 12.62
N ILE A 78 -1.11 -10.23 11.61
CA ILE A 78 -2.13 -11.26 11.83
C ILE A 78 -1.58 -12.39 12.69
N LEU A 79 -0.37 -12.89 12.39
CA LEU A 79 0.27 -13.96 13.15
C LEU A 79 0.61 -13.57 14.60
N SER A 80 0.80 -12.27 14.88
CA SER A 80 0.97 -11.78 16.25
C SER A 80 -0.29 -11.87 17.09
N MET A 81 -1.46 -11.70 16.47
CA MET A 81 -2.77 -11.77 17.14
C MET A 81 -3.31 -13.19 17.18
N PHE A 82 -3.06 -13.94 16.12
CA PHE A 82 -3.58 -15.29 15.93
C PHE A 82 -2.44 -16.25 15.51
N PRO A 83 -1.58 -16.66 16.46
CA PRO A 83 -0.52 -17.62 16.18
C PRO A 83 -1.10 -18.97 15.73
N GLY A 84 -0.40 -19.65 14.82
CA GLY A 84 -0.77 -21.01 14.37
C GLY A 84 -1.72 -21.05 13.17
N MET A 85 -2.02 -19.91 12.55
CA MET A 85 -2.85 -19.88 11.34
C MET A 85 -2.21 -20.58 10.15
N SER A 86 -3.08 -21.20 9.36
CA SER A 86 -2.79 -21.72 8.02
C SER A 86 -2.55 -20.61 7.00
N SER A 87 -1.87 -20.95 5.89
CA SER A 87 -1.76 -20.06 4.72
C SER A 87 -3.13 -19.62 4.19
N ALA A 88 -4.14 -20.51 4.23
CA ALA A 88 -5.49 -20.22 3.75
C ALA A 88 -6.27 -19.27 4.67
N GLU A 89 -6.11 -19.37 5.98
CA GLU A 89 -6.69 -18.43 6.94
C GLU A 89 -6.03 -17.06 6.85
N LEU A 90 -4.69 -17.05 6.70
CA LEU A 90 -3.93 -15.82 6.50
C LEU A 90 -4.34 -15.13 5.20
N SER A 91 -4.52 -15.86 4.10
CA SER A 91 -4.91 -15.27 2.82
C SER A 91 -6.29 -14.60 2.91
N ARG A 92 -7.27 -15.26 3.56
CA ARG A 92 -8.60 -14.69 3.79
C ARG A 92 -8.55 -13.43 4.64
N ARG A 93 -7.80 -13.44 5.76
CA ARG A 93 -7.70 -12.29 6.66
C ARG A 93 -6.90 -11.12 6.08
N ALA A 94 -5.88 -11.41 5.28
CA ALA A 94 -5.07 -10.39 4.62
C ALA A 94 -5.71 -9.86 3.33
N GLY A 95 -6.80 -10.48 2.83
CA GLY A 95 -7.45 -10.10 1.58
C GLY A 95 -6.56 -10.33 0.34
N VAL A 96 -5.71 -11.37 0.36
CA VAL A 96 -4.83 -11.72 -0.75
C VAL A 96 -5.10 -13.15 -1.25
N THR A 97 -4.61 -13.47 -2.44
CA THR A 97 -4.75 -14.83 -2.99
C THR A 97 -3.92 -15.84 -2.18
N PRO A 98 -4.31 -17.13 -2.14
CA PRO A 98 -3.50 -18.17 -1.50
C PRO A 98 -2.07 -18.27 -2.06
N GLN A 99 -1.91 -18.07 -3.37
CA GLN A 99 -0.60 -18.07 -4.03
C GLN A 99 0.27 -16.90 -3.56
N ALA A 100 -0.30 -15.70 -3.45
CA ALA A 100 0.41 -14.54 -2.92
C ALA A 100 0.82 -14.76 -1.45
N MET A 101 -0.09 -15.31 -0.63
CA MET A 101 0.21 -15.61 0.78
C MET A 101 1.32 -16.67 0.94
N ASN A 102 1.36 -17.69 0.08
CA ASN A 102 2.45 -18.66 0.09
C ASN A 102 3.80 -18.01 -0.25
N THR A 103 3.83 -17.05 -1.17
CA THR A 103 5.04 -16.28 -1.48
C THR A 103 5.48 -15.42 -0.29
N VAL A 104 4.53 -14.74 0.37
CA VAL A 104 4.78 -13.95 1.59
C VAL A 104 5.37 -14.83 2.70
N LEU A 105 4.73 -15.96 2.99
CA LEU A 105 5.20 -16.88 4.04
C LEU A 105 6.59 -17.42 3.72
N ARG A 106 6.85 -17.82 2.47
CA ARG A 106 8.18 -18.30 2.06
C ARG A 106 9.24 -17.22 2.28
N ARG A 107 9.01 -15.98 1.85
CA ARG A 107 9.94 -14.86 2.10
C ARG A 107 10.16 -14.61 3.59
N LEU A 108 9.09 -14.59 4.39
CA LEU A 108 9.20 -14.41 5.83
C LEU A 108 9.92 -15.57 6.54
N GLN A 109 9.84 -16.79 6.00
CA GLN A 109 10.64 -17.92 6.47
C GLN A 109 12.12 -17.77 6.09
N GLU A 110 12.43 -17.35 4.86
CA GLU A 110 13.81 -17.13 4.37
C GLU A 110 14.56 -16.08 5.23
N VAL A 111 13.88 -15.01 5.64
CA VAL A 111 14.47 -13.99 6.54
C VAL A 111 14.38 -14.35 8.03
N GLY A 112 13.91 -15.57 8.35
CA GLY A 112 13.83 -16.08 9.72
C GLY A 112 12.75 -15.42 10.60
N ALA A 113 11.81 -14.67 10.02
CA ALA A 113 10.74 -13.99 10.76
C ALA A 113 9.57 -14.93 11.10
N VAL A 114 9.32 -15.95 10.27
CA VAL A 114 8.26 -16.93 10.47
C VAL A 114 8.83 -18.34 10.50
N ALA A 115 8.30 -19.18 11.39
CA ALA A 115 8.53 -20.62 11.40
C ALA A 115 7.25 -21.35 10.94
N ARG A 116 7.43 -22.35 10.07
CA ARG A 116 6.37 -23.25 9.60
C ARG A 116 6.94 -24.65 9.41
N PRO A 117 6.26 -25.72 9.87
CA PRO A 117 6.70 -27.09 9.62
C PRO A 117 6.79 -27.38 8.12
N SER A 118 7.74 -28.24 7.72
CA SER A 118 7.89 -28.72 6.33
C SER A 118 6.84 -29.78 5.97
N SER A 119 6.34 -30.52 6.95
CA SER A 119 5.21 -31.45 6.82
C SER A 119 4.45 -31.56 8.13
N VAL A 120 3.19 -31.99 8.05
CA VAL A 120 2.42 -32.47 9.20
C VAL A 120 1.93 -33.88 8.91
N SER A 121 1.94 -34.75 9.92
CA SER A 121 1.62 -36.18 9.77
C SER A 121 0.16 -36.49 9.45
N SER A 122 -0.74 -35.50 9.53
CA SER A 122 -2.20 -35.75 9.60
C SER A 122 -3.06 -34.96 8.61
N GLY A 123 -2.51 -34.45 7.50
CA GLY A 123 -3.29 -33.67 6.52
C GLY A 123 -3.86 -32.36 7.07
N ARG A 124 -3.42 -31.95 8.27
CA ARG A 124 -3.78 -30.67 8.89
C ARG A 124 -3.10 -29.51 8.17
N SER A 125 -3.61 -28.31 8.41
CA SER A 125 -2.94 -27.06 8.08
C SER A 125 -1.48 -27.08 8.58
N LEU A 126 -0.56 -26.46 7.83
CA LEU A 126 0.78 -26.09 8.32
C LEU A 126 0.68 -24.79 9.13
N PRO A 127 0.69 -24.85 10.48
CA PRO A 127 0.55 -23.66 11.32
C PRO A 127 1.81 -22.79 11.21
N ALA A 128 1.61 -21.50 10.96
CA ALA A 128 2.69 -20.52 10.95
C ALA A 128 2.78 -19.80 12.30
N HIS A 129 4.01 -19.48 12.72
CA HIS A 129 4.28 -18.75 13.96
C HIS A 129 5.37 -17.70 13.77
N LEU A 130 5.29 -16.59 14.48
CA LEU A 130 6.40 -15.64 14.57
C LEU A 130 7.56 -16.26 15.36
N THR A 131 8.77 -16.10 14.84
CA THR A 131 10.00 -16.35 15.60
C THR A 131 10.29 -15.18 16.55
N GLY A 132 11.35 -15.29 17.36
CA GLY A 132 11.85 -14.14 18.13
C GLY A 132 12.29 -12.98 17.24
N ALA A 133 12.95 -13.28 16.13
CA ALA A 133 13.34 -12.28 15.12
C ALA A 133 12.10 -11.65 14.47
N GLY A 134 11.08 -12.45 14.13
CA GLY A 134 9.82 -11.96 13.58
C GLY A 134 9.06 -11.01 14.50
N ARG A 135 9.00 -11.31 15.80
CA ARG A 135 8.41 -10.41 16.80
C ARG A 135 9.16 -9.08 16.88
N THR A 136 10.49 -9.12 16.82
CA THR A 136 11.34 -7.91 16.85
C THR A 136 11.16 -7.07 15.59
N LEU A 137 11.12 -7.73 14.42
CA LEU A 137 10.86 -7.10 13.13
C LEU A 137 9.48 -6.46 13.10
N LEU A 138 8.44 -7.14 13.58
CA LEU A 138 7.09 -6.59 13.67
C LEU A 138 7.05 -5.33 14.54
N LYS A 139 7.67 -5.33 15.73
CA LYS A 139 7.71 -4.13 16.58
C LYS A 139 8.32 -2.92 15.86
N ARG A 140 9.40 -3.12 15.10
CA ARG A 140 10.04 -2.07 14.29
C ARG A 140 9.11 -1.61 13.16
N ALA A 141 8.45 -2.55 12.48
CA ALA A 141 7.51 -2.26 11.41
C ALA A 141 6.30 -1.46 11.92
N GLU A 142 5.70 -1.84 13.05
CA GLU A 142 4.60 -1.09 13.66
C GLU A 142 5.01 0.33 14.06
N ALA A 143 6.24 0.53 14.55
CA ALA A 143 6.75 1.86 14.83
C ALA A 143 6.89 2.71 13.56
N ALA A 144 7.42 2.15 12.48
CA ALA A 144 7.53 2.82 11.19
C ALA A 144 6.15 3.16 10.59
N VAL A 145 5.20 2.22 10.65
CA VAL A 145 3.82 2.40 10.19
C VAL A 145 3.10 3.49 10.99
N ARG A 146 3.26 3.54 12.32
CA ARG A 146 2.70 4.64 13.12
C ARG A 146 3.22 6.01 12.67
N GLY A 147 4.48 6.10 12.26
CA GLY A 147 5.05 7.32 11.68
C GLY A 147 4.43 7.69 10.33
N ALA A 148 4.12 6.69 9.49
CA ALA A 148 3.39 6.91 8.24
C ALA A 148 1.94 7.36 8.48
N ASP A 149 1.24 6.70 9.42
CA ASP A 149 -0.12 7.07 9.84
C ASP A 149 -0.17 8.53 10.31
N ALA A 150 0.82 8.97 11.08
CA ALA A 150 0.90 10.34 11.58
C ALA A 150 0.95 11.39 10.46
N ARG A 151 1.61 11.10 9.33
CA ARG A 151 1.65 12.02 8.18
C ARG A 151 0.29 12.18 7.51
N ILE A 152 -0.48 11.11 7.40
CA ILE A 152 -1.85 11.17 6.88
C ILE A 152 -2.78 11.89 7.86
N LEU A 153 -2.67 11.55 9.15
CA LEU A 153 -3.48 12.13 10.22
C LEU A 153 -3.17 13.58 10.52
N ALA A 154 -2.00 14.10 10.14
CA ALA A 154 -1.61 15.50 10.32
C ALA A 154 -2.56 16.51 9.63
N LYS A 155 -3.41 16.04 8.70
CA LYS A 155 -4.49 16.84 8.10
C LYS A 155 -5.66 17.09 9.06
N LEU A 156 -5.69 16.42 10.19
CA LEU A 156 -6.72 16.48 11.22
C LEU A 156 -6.12 17.04 12.51
N THR A 157 -6.91 17.85 13.22
CA THR A 157 -6.60 18.24 14.61
C THR A 157 -6.52 17.01 15.52
N GLU A 158 -5.83 17.09 16.65
CA GLU A 158 -5.71 15.94 17.56
C GLU A 158 -7.08 15.40 18.03
N THR A 159 -8.05 16.29 18.26
CA THR A 159 -9.42 15.90 18.61
C THR A 159 -10.07 15.12 17.48
N GLN A 160 -9.96 15.58 16.23
CA GLN A 160 -10.46 14.86 15.05
C GLN A 160 -9.75 13.52 14.87
N GLN A 161 -8.44 13.43 15.13
CA GLN A 161 -7.70 12.17 15.05
C GLN A 161 -8.19 11.14 16.07
N ARG A 162 -8.39 11.56 17.33
CA ARG A 162 -8.94 10.70 18.38
C ARG A 162 -10.34 10.22 18.03
N GLU A 163 -11.17 11.13 17.56
CA GLU A 163 -12.55 10.84 17.17
C GLU A 163 -12.61 9.91 15.96
N PHE A 164 -11.80 10.16 14.93
CA PHE A 164 -11.69 9.30 13.76
C PHE A 164 -11.27 7.87 14.13
N LYS A 165 -10.24 7.72 14.97
CA LYS A 165 -9.80 6.39 15.46
C LYS A 165 -10.89 5.70 16.27
N ARG A 166 -11.59 6.43 17.14
CA ARG A 166 -12.73 5.92 17.92
C ARG A 166 -13.86 5.43 17.01
N MET A 167 -14.23 6.21 16.00
CA MET A 167 -15.26 5.83 15.03
C MET A 167 -14.85 4.59 14.23
N LEU A 168 -13.61 4.53 13.72
CA LEU A 168 -13.11 3.34 13.01
C LEU A 168 -13.10 2.10 13.90
N GLN A 169 -12.69 2.23 15.16
CA GLN A 169 -12.76 1.13 16.13
C GLN A 169 -14.21 0.69 16.32
N LYS A 170 -15.15 1.62 16.52
CA LYS A 170 -16.57 1.27 16.69
C LYS A 170 -17.18 0.59 15.46
N LEU A 171 -16.75 0.97 14.25
CA LEU A 171 -17.19 0.36 12.99
C LEU A 171 -16.54 -1.00 12.72
N GLY A 172 -15.31 -1.22 13.22
CA GLY A 172 -14.52 -2.42 12.98
C GLY A 172 -14.44 -3.41 14.15
N SER A 173 -15.02 -3.09 15.31
CA SER A 173 -15.22 -4.03 16.42
C SER A 173 -16.51 -4.78 16.13
N ASP A 174 -16.40 -6.10 15.97
CA ASP A 174 -17.43 -7.14 15.80
C ASP A 174 -18.90 -6.73 16.07
N GLY A 175 -19.90 -7.11 15.27
CA GLY A 175 -19.87 -8.07 14.17
C GLY A 175 -19.55 -9.49 14.59
#